data_AF-A0A1C5IHK0-F1
#
_entry.id   AF-A0A1C5IHK0-F1
#
_cell.length_a   1.000
_cell.length_b   1.000
_cell.length_c   1.000
_cell.angle_alpha   90.00
_cell.angle_beta   90.00
_cell.angle_gamma   90.00
#
_symmetry.space_group_name_H-M   'P 1'
#
loop_
_entity.id
_entity.type
_entity.pdbx_description
1 polymer ?
#
loop_
_entity_poly.entity_id
_entity_poly.type
_entity_poly.pdbx_seq_one_letter_code
_entity_poly.pdbx_strand_id
1 'polypeptide(L)'
;MERPLRRHRYRMLAAAAAGSLALAATALLVPGSAHAATTLGAAAAQSGRYFGTAIAASRLNDSTYSTIAAREFNMITAENEMKPDATEPNQNQFNFSSGDQIYNWATQRGLKVRGHTLAWHAQQPGWMQNMQGSTLRNAMINHINGVMAHYKGKLAAWDVVNEAFNEDGSRRN
;
A
#
# COMPACT_ATOMS: atom_id res chain seq x y z
N MET A 1 -3.79 101.49 1.34
CA MET A 1 -2.44 101.42 0.71
C MET A 1 -1.82 100.09 1.10
N GLU A 2 -1.22 99.44 0.10
CA GLU A 2 -0.33 98.26 0.14
C GLU A 2 -0.85 96.90 0.66
N ARG A 3 -1.01 95.97 -0.31
CA ARG A 3 -0.78 94.51 -0.17
C ARG A 3 0.77 94.28 -0.08
N PRO A 4 1.40 93.07 -0.08
CA PRO A 4 0.88 91.70 -0.33
C PRO A 4 1.70 90.53 0.35
N LEU A 5 1.46 89.29 -0.14
CA LEU A 5 2.37 88.11 -0.20
C LEU A 5 2.50 87.27 1.10
N ARG A 6 2.71 85.94 1.11
CA ARG A 6 2.99 84.95 0.07
C ARG A 6 2.75 83.53 0.65
N ARG A 7 2.29 82.67 -0.25
CA ARG A 7 2.36 81.20 -0.34
C ARG A 7 3.33 80.39 0.56
N HIS A 8 2.78 79.22 0.95
CA HIS A 8 3.29 77.83 0.82
C HIS A 8 3.78 77.06 2.06
N ARG A 9 3.00 75.99 2.34
CA ARG A 9 3.36 74.58 2.63
C ARG A 9 4.34 74.34 3.79
N TYR A 10 3.93 73.56 4.79
CA TYR A 10 4.33 72.14 4.97
C TYR A 10 3.59 71.53 6.17
N ARG A 11 3.43 70.21 6.07
CA ARG A 11 2.63 69.31 6.91
C ARG A 11 3.12 69.25 8.36
N MET A 12 2.20 69.14 9.32
CA MET A 12 2.44 68.38 10.56
C MET A 12 1.18 67.63 11.00
N LEU A 13 1.43 66.46 11.55
CA LEU A 13 0.51 65.37 11.88
C LEU A 13 -0.43 65.70 13.04
N ALA A 14 -1.63 65.10 13.02
CA ALA A 14 -2.34 64.75 14.25
C ALA A 14 -3.06 63.42 14.04
N ALA A 15 -2.68 62.45 14.86
CA ALA A 15 -3.29 61.12 14.94
C ALA A 15 -4.68 61.21 15.57
N ALA A 16 -5.61 60.37 15.11
CA ALA A 16 -6.77 59.98 15.87
C ALA A 16 -7.07 58.50 15.59
N ALA A 17 -6.89 57.67 16.63
CA ALA A 17 -7.24 56.27 16.67
C ALA A 17 -8.75 56.09 16.84
N ALA A 18 -9.34 55.09 16.20
CA ALA A 18 -10.58 54.46 16.65
C ALA A 18 -10.62 53.02 16.15
N GLY A 19 -10.62 52.08 17.09
CA GLY A 19 -10.42 50.66 16.85
C GLY A 19 -11.61 49.96 16.21
N SER A 20 -11.29 48.90 15.47
CA SER A 20 -12.21 47.84 15.12
C SER A 20 -11.86 46.61 15.96
N LEU A 21 -12.76 46.24 16.87
CA LEU A 21 -12.71 44.97 17.61
C LEU A 21 -12.63 43.82 16.60
N ALA A 22 -11.51 43.10 16.60
CA ALA A 22 -11.46 41.78 15.99
C ALA A 22 -12.18 40.79 16.91
N LEU A 23 -13.42 40.41 16.58
CA LEU A 23 -14.04 39.22 17.14
C LEU A 23 -13.25 38.00 16.62
N ALA A 24 -12.27 37.54 17.39
CA ALA A 24 -11.71 36.22 17.19
C ALA A 24 -12.76 35.20 17.67
N ALA A 25 -13.54 34.65 16.73
CA ALA A 25 -14.35 33.48 16.99
C ALA A 25 -13.41 32.29 17.19
N THR A 26 -13.08 31.99 18.45
CA THR A 26 -12.48 30.71 18.83
C THR A 26 -13.53 29.62 18.61
N ALA A 27 -13.47 28.97 17.45
CA ALA A 27 -14.15 27.70 17.26
C ALA A 27 -13.55 26.72 18.27
N LEU A 28 -14.30 26.45 19.35
CA LEU A 28 -14.04 25.31 20.23
C LEU A 28 -14.09 24.07 19.34
N LEU A 29 -12.93 23.52 19.01
CA LEU A 29 -12.81 22.17 18.50
C LEU A 29 -13.29 21.27 19.62
N VAL A 30 -14.58 20.92 19.59
CA VAL A 30 -15.07 19.74 20.31
C VAL A 30 -14.25 18.60 19.71
N PRO A 31 -13.36 17.93 20.47
CA PRO A 31 -12.73 16.74 19.97
C PRO A 31 -13.87 15.78 19.64
N GLY A 32 -14.11 15.56 18.36
CA GLY A 32 -15.11 14.61 17.91
C GLY A 32 -14.78 13.30 18.60
N SER A 33 -15.75 12.73 19.32
CA SER A 33 -15.62 11.43 19.94
C SER A 33 -15.02 10.49 18.91
N ALA A 34 -13.78 10.04 19.12
CA ALA A 34 -13.14 9.12 18.20
C ALA A 34 -14.04 7.90 18.14
N HIS A 35 -14.77 7.73 17.04
CA HIS A 35 -15.48 6.49 16.81
C HIS A 35 -14.40 5.42 16.71
N ALA A 36 -14.34 4.55 17.71
CA ALA A 36 -13.53 3.35 17.64
C ALA A 36 -13.92 2.65 16.35
N ALA A 37 -12.96 2.50 15.44
CA ALA A 37 -13.20 1.71 14.25
C ALA A 37 -13.59 0.30 14.69
N THR A 38 -14.69 -0.20 14.15
CA THR A 38 -15.29 -1.48 14.55
C THR A 38 -14.59 -2.69 13.91
N THR A 39 -13.60 -2.46 13.05
CA THR A 39 -12.85 -3.50 12.33
C THR A 39 -11.35 -3.21 12.32
N LEU A 40 -10.54 -4.26 12.17
CA LEU A 40 -9.08 -4.16 12.26
C LEU A 40 -8.47 -3.21 11.21
N GLY A 41 -8.92 -3.34 9.96
CA GLY A 41 -8.45 -2.53 8.83
C GLY A 41 -8.84 -1.06 8.98
N ALA A 42 -10.07 -0.78 9.42
CA ALA A 42 -10.51 0.59 9.68
C ALA A 42 -9.72 1.23 10.83
N ALA A 43 -9.42 0.47 11.90
CA ALA A 43 -8.61 0.95 13.01
C ALA A 43 -7.17 1.27 12.56
N ALA A 44 -6.55 0.39 11.78
CA ALA A 44 -5.21 0.64 11.23
C ALA A 44 -5.17 1.88 10.34
N ALA A 45 -6.21 2.08 9.51
CA ALA A 45 -6.31 3.18 8.57
C ALA A 45 -6.35 4.56 9.25
N GLN A 46 -6.87 4.67 10.48
CA GLN A 46 -6.85 5.92 11.26
C GLN A 46 -5.42 6.46 11.48
N SER A 47 -4.40 5.61 11.39
CA SER A 47 -2.99 5.97 11.50
C SER A 47 -2.21 5.85 10.18
N GLY A 48 -2.90 5.74 9.04
CA GLY A 48 -2.29 5.55 7.72
C GLY A 48 -1.69 4.16 7.50
N ARG A 49 -2.05 3.16 8.31
CA ARG A 49 -1.56 1.78 8.22
C ARG A 49 -2.62 0.84 7.62
N TYR A 50 -2.22 -0.39 7.33
CA TYR A 50 -3.11 -1.48 6.95
C TYR A 50 -3.09 -2.58 8.00
N PHE A 51 -4.14 -3.39 8.02
CA PHE A 51 -4.20 -4.67 8.73
C PHE A 51 -4.59 -5.73 7.71
N GLY A 52 -3.77 -6.76 7.56
CA GLY A 52 -3.92 -7.73 6.49
C GLY A 52 -3.98 -9.18 6.94
N THR A 53 -4.34 -10.05 6.00
CA THR A 53 -4.36 -11.50 6.17
C THR A 53 -3.85 -12.21 4.92
N ALA A 54 -3.43 -13.47 5.08
CA ALA A 54 -3.30 -14.41 3.97
C ALA A 54 -4.68 -14.94 3.55
N ILE A 55 -4.86 -15.16 2.24
CA ILE A 55 -6.06 -15.75 1.64
C ILE A 55 -5.67 -16.96 0.79
N ALA A 56 -6.40 -18.07 0.95
CA ALA A 56 -6.36 -19.21 0.04
C ALA A 56 -7.56 -19.17 -0.92
N ALA A 57 -7.32 -19.36 -2.21
CA ALA A 57 -8.36 -19.35 -3.24
C ALA A 57 -9.43 -20.44 -2.99
N SER A 58 -9.01 -21.60 -2.46
CA SER A 58 -9.88 -22.73 -2.12
C SER A 58 -10.88 -22.43 -0.99
N ARG A 59 -10.63 -21.38 -0.19
CA ARG A 59 -11.49 -20.97 0.93
C ARG A 59 -12.47 -19.84 0.57
N LEU A 60 -12.37 -19.27 -0.64
CA LEU A 60 -13.22 -18.12 -1.02
C LEU A 60 -14.70 -18.46 -1.15
N ASN A 61 -15.06 -19.74 -1.33
CA ASN A 61 -16.46 -20.20 -1.34
C ASN A 61 -17.03 -20.45 0.06
N ASP A 62 -16.20 -20.42 1.11
CA ASP A 62 -16.66 -20.43 2.48
C ASP A 62 -17.16 -19.01 2.84
N SER A 63 -18.47 -18.89 3.07
CA SER A 63 -19.11 -17.60 3.34
C SER A 63 -18.65 -17.00 4.67
N THR A 64 -18.35 -17.82 5.68
CA THR A 64 -17.87 -17.34 6.97
C THR A 64 -16.47 -16.75 6.82
N TYR A 65 -15.59 -17.50 6.16
CA TYR A 65 -14.22 -17.07 5.89
C TYR A 65 -14.17 -15.78 5.08
N SER A 66 -14.84 -15.76 3.93
CA SER A 66 -14.83 -14.61 3.01
C SER A 66 -15.51 -13.38 3.60
N THR A 67 -16.57 -13.55 4.39
CA THR A 67 -17.26 -12.42 5.05
C THR A 67 -16.40 -11.79 6.13
N ILE A 68 -15.77 -12.59 7.00
CA ILE A 68 -14.88 -12.06 8.04
C ILE A 68 -13.68 -11.37 7.37
N ALA A 69 -13.07 -12.02 6.38
CA ALA A 69 -11.90 -11.46 5.72
C ALA A 69 -12.19 -10.12 5.04
N ALA A 70 -13.32 -10.03 4.33
CA ALA A 70 -13.74 -8.79 3.66
C ALA A 70 -14.10 -7.67 4.64
N ARG A 71 -14.59 -8.01 5.83
CA ARG A 71 -14.97 -7.03 6.86
C ARG A 71 -13.76 -6.51 7.63
N GLU A 72 -12.86 -7.40 8.02
CA GLU A 72 -11.80 -7.07 8.98
C GLU A 72 -10.54 -6.50 8.35
N PHE A 73 -10.20 -6.88 7.12
CA PHE A 73 -8.89 -6.57 6.55
C PHE A 73 -8.98 -5.54 5.42
N ASN A 74 -7.88 -4.82 5.19
CA ASN A 74 -7.72 -3.89 4.06
C ASN A 74 -6.47 -4.17 3.20
N MET A 75 -5.78 -5.27 3.47
CA MET A 75 -4.64 -5.78 2.71
C MET A 75 -4.69 -7.32 2.65
N ILE A 76 -4.51 -7.89 1.47
CA ILE A 76 -4.54 -9.34 1.24
C ILE A 76 -3.19 -9.80 0.71
N THR A 77 -2.73 -10.97 1.14
CA THR A 77 -1.61 -11.69 0.52
C THR A 77 -2.13 -13.06 0.08
N ALA A 78 -1.81 -13.51 -1.14
CA ALA A 78 -2.12 -14.88 -1.53
C ALA A 78 -1.27 -15.85 -0.70
N GLU A 79 -1.89 -16.86 -0.09
CA GLU A 79 -1.18 -17.79 0.79
C GLU A 79 -0.18 -18.66 0.00
N ASN A 80 -0.56 -19.09 -1.20
CA ASN A 80 0.28 -19.91 -2.08
C ASN A 80 0.19 -19.55 -3.56
N GLU A 81 -0.89 -18.91 -3.99
CA GLU A 81 -1.31 -18.81 -5.38
C GLU A 81 -0.47 -17.83 -6.22
N MET A 82 0.45 -17.10 -5.58
CA MET A 82 1.42 -16.22 -6.22
C MET A 82 2.88 -16.69 -6.02
N LYS A 83 3.09 -17.91 -5.50
CA LYS A 83 4.42 -18.51 -5.34
C LYS A 83 4.94 -19.08 -6.68
N PRO A 84 6.25 -19.39 -6.78
CA PRO A 84 6.85 -19.80 -8.04
C PRO A 84 6.23 -21.06 -8.66
N ASP A 85 5.95 -22.09 -7.86
CA ASP A 85 5.31 -23.32 -8.31
C ASP A 85 3.88 -23.12 -8.85
N ALA A 86 3.11 -22.24 -8.21
CA ALA A 86 1.76 -21.90 -8.61
C ALA A 86 1.74 -21.06 -9.91
N THR A 87 2.65 -20.09 -10.02
CA THR A 87 2.63 -19.10 -11.10
C THR A 87 3.39 -19.52 -12.35
N GLU A 88 4.38 -20.40 -12.25
CA GLU A 88 5.12 -20.96 -13.40
C GLU A 88 5.35 -22.47 -13.23
N PRO A 89 4.28 -23.30 -13.26
CA PRO A 89 4.37 -24.74 -13.01
C PRO A 89 5.29 -25.48 -14.00
N ASN A 90 5.40 -24.98 -15.24
CA ASN A 90 6.37 -25.43 -16.24
C ASN A 90 7.16 -24.22 -16.77
N GLN A 91 8.44 -24.41 -17.12
CA GLN A 91 9.30 -23.32 -17.55
C GLN A 91 8.70 -22.55 -18.74
N ASN A 92 8.60 -21.23 -18.61
CA ASN A 92 7.99 -20.30 -19.55
C ASN A 92 6.48 -20.50 -19.78
N GLN A 93 5.80 -21.30 -18.96
CA GLN A 93 4.35 -21.52 -19.02
C GLN A 93 3.72 -21.03 -17.72
N PHE A 94 3.28 -19.78 -17.75
CA PHE A 94 2.69 -19.13 -16.58
C PHE A 94 1.22 -19.54 -16.38
N ASN A 95 0.82 -19.69 -15.13
CA ASN A 95 -0.57 -19.87 -14.72
C ASN A 95 -0.92 -18.87 -13.62
N PHE A 96 -1.78 -17.90 -13.94
CA PHE A 96 -2.21 -16.88 -12.99
C PHE A 96 -3.63 -17.11 -12.46
N SER A 97 -4.28 -18.22 -12.79
CA SER A 97 -5.72 -18.41 -12.53
C SER A 97 -6.08 -18.23 -11.05
N SER A 98 -5.39 -18.93 -10.15
CA SER A 98 -5.68 -18.85 -8.72
C SER A 98 -5.21 -17.53 -8.08
N GLY A 99 -4.09 -16.98 -8.53
CA GLY A 99 -3.61 -15.66 -8.08
C GLY A 99 -4.58 -14.54 -8.50
N ASP A 100 -5.12 -14.61 -9.71
CA ASP A 100 -6.09 -13.66 -10.24
C ASP A 100 -7.45 -13.79 -9.55
N GLN A 101 -7.86 -15.01 -9.17
CA GLN A 101 -9.06 -15.19 -8.36
C GLN A 101 -8.98 -14.39 -7.05
N ILE A 102 -7.84 -14.46 -6.34
CA ILE A 102 -7.62 -13.71 -5.10
C ILE A 102 -7.52 -12.20 -5.38
N TYR A 103 -6.74 -11.80 -6.38
CA TYR A 103 -6.60 -10.39 -6.75
C TYR A 103 -7.94 -9.75 -7.10
N ASN A 104 -8.74 -10.41 -7.93
CA ASN A 104 -10.07 -9.93 -8.31
C ASN A 104 -11.02 -9.89 -7.12
N TRP A 105 -11.03 -10.94 -6.28
CA TRP A 105 -11.85 -10.98 -5.08
C TRP A 105 -11.53 -9.81 -4.12
N ALA A 106 -10.24 -9.53 -3.93
CA ALA A 106 -9.77 -8.46 -3.05
C ALA A 106 -10.10 -7.07 -3.62
N THR A 107 -9.77 -6.81 -4.89
CA THR A 107 -9.92 -5.47 -5.49
C THR A 107 -11.37 -5.08 -5.74
N GLN A 108 -12.26 -6.02 -6.04
CA GLN A 108 -13.71 -5.78 -6.10
C GLN A 108 -14.29 -5.28 -4.76
N ARG A 109 -13.56 -5.48 -3.65
CA ARG A 109 -13.93 -5.05 -2.29
C ARG A 109 -13.10 -3.88 -1.80
N GLY A 110 -12.32 -3.24 -2.66
CA GLY A 110 -11.45 -2.11 -2.31
C GLY A 110 -10.23 -2.50 -1.46
N LEU A 111 -9.89 -3.79 -1.38
CA LEU A 111 -8.75 -4.27 -0.62
C LEU A 111 -7.47 -4.17 -1.46
N LYS A 112 -6.35 -3.81 -0.82
CA LYS A 112 -5.03 -3.84 -1.46
C LYS A 112 -4.48 -5.26 -1.45
N VAL A 113 -3.50 -5.54 -2.31
CA VAL A 113 -2.85 -6.85 -2.40
C VAL A 113 -1.33 -6.71 -2.30
N ARG A 114 -0.69 -7.58 -1.52
CA ARG A 114 0.76 -7.82 -1.53
C ARG A 114 1.03 -9.07 -2.35
N GLY A 115 1.96 -8.99 -3.28
CA GLY A 115 2.45 -10.16 -4.00
C GLY A 115 3.46 -10.93 -3.15
N HIS A 116 3.28 -12.24 -3.07
CA HIS A 116 4.13 -13.14 -2.28
C HIS A 116 4.24 -14.49 -3.01
N THR A 117 5.40 -14.91 -3.50
CA THR A 117 6.73 -14.26 -3.51
C THR A 117 7.44 -14.63 -4.82
N LEU A 118 8.40 -13.83 -5.27
CA LEU A 118 8.98 -14.00 -6.62
C LEU A 118 10.22 -14.90 -6.66
N ALA A 119 11.08 -14.83 -5.65
CA ALA A 119 12.29 -15.64 -5.58
C ALA A 119 12.45 -16.22 -4.18
N TRP A 120 12.34 -17.55 -4.08
CA TRP A 120 12.41 -18.27 -2.82
C TRP A 120 13.00 -19.66 -3.03
N HIS A 121 13.64 -20.20 -1.99
CA HIS A 121 14.24 -21.53 -2.01
C HIS A 121 13.18 -22.63 -1.86
N ALA A 122 12.07 -22.35 -1.18
CA ALA A 122 10.96 -23.28 -1.01
C ALA A 122 9.91 -23.09 -2.11
N GLN A 123 9.06 -24.12 -2.29
CA GLN A 123 7.96 -24.12 -3.26
C GLN A 123 8.37 -23.69 -4.67
N GLN A 124 9.55 -24.15 -5.09
CA GLN A 124 9.99 -24.04 -6.47
C GLN A 124 9.31 -25.13 -7.31
N PRO A 125 8.93 -24.85 -8.56
CA PRO A 125 8.51 -25.90 -9.48
C PRO A 125 9.69 -26.85 -9.77
N GLY A 126 9.40 -28.12 -10.05
CA GLY A 126 10.43 -29.14 -10.22
C GLY A 126 11.48 -28.81 -11.29
N TRP A 127 11.11 -28.07 -12.34
CA TRP A 127 12.05 -27.65 -13.37
C TRP A 127 13.09 -26.64 -12.86
N MET A 128 12.74 -25.81 -11.87
CA MET A 128 13.64 -24.80 -11.29
C MET A 128 14.60 -25.44 -10.28
N GLN A 129 14.11 -26.41 -9.50
CA GLN A 129 14.92 -27.17 -8.52
C GLN A 129 16.10 -27.92 -9.17
N ASN A 130 15.95 -28.30 -10.45
CA ASN A 130 16.98 -29.00 -11.21
C ASN A 130 18.00 -28.06 -11.90
N MET A 131 17.90 -26.75 -11.70
CA MET A 131 18.80 -25.75 -12.30
C MET A 131 19.81 -25.21 -11.30
N GLN A 132 20.95 -24.75 -11.84
CA GLN A 132 22.01 -24.11 -11.06
C GLN A 132 22.74 -23.04 -11.89
N GLY A 133 23.57 -22.24 -11.23
CA GLY A 133 24.46 -21.27 -11.88
C GLY A 133 23.72 -20.25 -12.76
N SER A 134 24.26 -19.98 -13.96
CA SER A 134 23.70 -19.01 -14.90
C SER A 134 22.32 -19.41 -15.43
N THR A 135 22.04 -20.71 -15.58
CA THR A 135 20.73 -21.22 -16.03
C THR A 135 19.65 -20.87 -15.01
N LEU A 136 19.88 -21.17 -13.73
CA LEU A 136 18.94 -20.80 -12.65
C LEU A 136 18.79 -19.28 -12.55
N ARG A 137 19.90 -18.53 -12.67
CA ARG A 137 19.88 -17.07 -12.63
C ARG A 137 18.98 -16.48 -13.72
N ASN A 138 19.10 -16.97 -14.95
CA ASN A 138 18.29 -16.50 -16.08
C ASN A 138 16.82 -16.89 -15.91
N ALA A 139 16.55 -18.10 -15.43
CA ALA A 139 15.19 -18.54 -15.15
C ALA A 139 14.52 -17.70 -14.05
N MET A 140 15.23 -17.40 -12.96
CA MET A 140 14.74 -16.53 -11.88
C MET A 140 14.39 -15.13 -12.42
N ILE A 141 15.25 -14.54 -13.26
CA ILE A 141 14.99 -13.23 -13.87
C ILE A 141 13.75 -13.30 -14.78
N ASN A 142 13.62 -14.35 -15.59
CA ASN A 142 12.46 -14.56 -16.45
C ASN A 142 11.16 -14.70 -15.65
N HIS A 143 11.19 -15.50 -14.58
CA HIS A 143 10.07 -15.68 -13.65
C HIS A 143 9.60 -14.36 -13.05
N ILE A 144 10.54 -13.59 -12.45
CA ILE A 144 10.27 -12.26 -11.88
C ILE A 144 9.62 -11.36 -12.94
N ASN A 145 10.19 -11.28 -14.14
CA ASN A 145 9.68 -10.42 -15.21
C ASN A 145 8.27 -10.85 -15.66
N GLY A 146 8.02 -12.15 -15.83
CA GLY A 146 6.72 -12.67 -16.26
C GLY A 146 5.62 -12.39 -15.24
N VAL A 147 5.86 -12.73 -13.97
CA VAL A 147 4.88 -12.51 -12.89
C VAL A 147 4.64 -11.01 -12.67
N MET A 148 5.69 -10.20 -12.59
CA MET A 148 5.53 -8.75 -12.39
C MET A 148 4.91 -8.04 -13.59
N ALA A 149 5.14 -8.53 -14.82
CA ALA A 149 4.48 -7.99 -16.00
C ALA A 149 2.97 -8.22 -15.96
N HIS A 150 2.53 -9.43 -15.57
CA HIS A 150 1.10 -9.75 -15.42
C HIS A 150 0.41 -8.87 -14.36
N TYR A 151 1.12 -8.58 -13.25
CA TYR A 151 0.63 -7.76 -12.14
C TYR A 151 1.05 -6.29 -12.19
N LYS A 152 1.55 -5.79 -13.33
CA LYS A 152 2.11 -4.44 -13.44
C LYS A 152 1.08 -3.37 -13.06
N GLY A 153 1.43 -2.55 -12.06
CA GLY A 153 0.58 -1.47 -11.55
C GLY A 153 -0.61 -1.91 -10.69
N LYS A 154 -0.73 -3.21 -10.38
CA LYS A 154 -1.90 -3.78 -9.68
C LYS A 154 -1.67 -3.98 -8.17
N LEU A 155 -0.48 -4.41 -7.75
CA LEU A 155 -0.20 -4.76 -6.35
C LEU A 155 0.46 -3.60 -5.59
N ALA A 156 0.16 -3.52 -4.29
CA ALA A 156 0.67 -2.46 -3.42
C ALA A 156 2.14 -2.66 -3.00
N ALA A 157 2.59 -3.92 -2.95
CA ALA A 157 3.96 -4.30 -2.61
C ALA A 157 4.27 -5.72 -3.14
N TRP A 158 5.56 -6.06 -3.19
CA TRP A 158 6.05 -7.40 -3.48
C TRP A 158 7.04 -7.85 -2.41
N ASP A 159 6.88 -9.08 -1.96
CA ASP A 159 7.98 -9.85 -1.39
C ASP A 159 8.79 -10.40 -2.58
N VAL A 160 9.86 -9.68 -2.94
CA VAL A 160 10.66 -10.04 -4.13
C VAL A 160 11.55 -11.25 -3.84
N VAL A 161 12.24 -11.23 -2.71
CA VAL A 161 13.09 -12.33 -2.23
C VAL A 161 12.58 -12.75 -0.86
N ASN A 162 12.36 -14.05 -0.66
CA ASN A 162 11.97 -14.59 0.64
C ASN A 162 13.08 -15.47 1.24
N GLU A 163 13.30 -15.34 2.55
CA GLU A 163 14.12 -16.23 3.39
C GLU A 163 15.52 -16.58 2.83
N ALA A 164 16.28 -15.58 2.40
CA ALA A 164 17.63 -15.77 1.86
C ALA A 164 18.70 -16.17 2.90
N PHE A 165 18.37 -16.13 4.19
CA PHE A 165 19.27 -16.49 5.29
C PHE A 165 18.74 -17.73 6.02
N ASN A 166 19.67 -18.56 6.48
CA ASN A 166 19.45 -19.64 7.43
C ASN A 166 19.07 -19.08 8.81
N GLU A 167 18.62 -19.96 9.68
CA GLU A 167 18.20 -19.66 11.05
C GLU A 167 19.36 -19.09 11.90
N ASP A 168 20.60 -19.45 11.55
CA ASP A 168 21.83 -18.95 12.18
C ASP A 168 22.33 -17.62 11.57
N GLY A 169 21.62 -17.05 10.59
CA GLY A 169 21.99 -15.82 9.91
C GLY A 169 23.02 -15.98 8.79
N SER A 170 23.50 -17.19 8.51
CA SER A 170 24.31 -17.47 7.32
C SER A 170 23.45 -17.42 6.05
N ARG A 171 24.07 -17.20 4.88
CA ARG A 171 23.32 -17.17 3.61
C ARG A 171 22.88 -18.58 3.21
N ARG A 172 21.64 -18.73 2.74
CA ARG A 172 21.20 -19.93 2.03
C ARG A 172 21.90 -19.97 0.66
N ASN A 173 22.46 -21.13 0.33
CA ASN A 173 23.17 -21.38 -0.93
C ASN A 173 22.24 -21.95 -2.00
#